data_AF-A0A349CTU7-F1
#
_entry.id   AF-A0A349CTU7-F1
#
_cell.length_a   1.000
_cell.length_b   1.000
_cell.length_c   1.000
_cell.angle_alpha   90.00
_cell.angle_beta   90.00
_cell.angle_gamma   90.00
#
_symmetry.space_group_name_H-M   'P 1'
#
loop_
_entity.id
_entity.type
_entity.pdbx_description
1 polymer ?
#
loop_
_entity_poly.entity_id
_entity_poly.type
_entity_poly.pdbx_seq_one_letter_code
_entity_poly.pdbx_strand_id
1 'polypeptide(L)'
;VLAVRAFTPDKIGLALIVLPLFVIYFVANSVAVNVFNRVTIGGREWINTALLAFFNALGPLVLVIAQYVTFAASGHLIPGFGGIFSIWLFPVLVILPVAAIVSRKIYRETSNPYIGGLIMAAAVAMVSASNTLTYVV
;
A
#
# COMPACT_ATOMS: atom_id res chain seq x y z
N VAL A 1 -3.63 -6.21 -12.01
CA VAL A 1 -3.80 -7.35 -11.07
C VAL A 1 -3.74 -6.81 -9.65
N LEU A 2 -4.75 -7.04 -8.80
CA LEU A 2 -4.81 -6.48 -7.43
C LEU A 2 -4.12 -7.34 -6.37
N ALA A 3 -3.47 -8.44 -6.75
CA ALA A 3 -2.84 -9.40 -5.85
C ALA A 3 -3.75 -9.98 -4.74
N VAL A 4 -5.08 -9.80 -4.83
CA VAL A 4 -6.03 -10.47 -3.95
C VAL A 4 -6.36 -11.83 -4.57
N ARG A 5 -6.13 -12.92 -3.82
CA ARG A 5 -6.45 -14.29 -4.23
C ARG A 5 -7.10 -15.03 -3.08
N ALA A 6 -7.95 -16.01 -3.40
CA ALA A 6 -8.41 -16.99 -2.42
C ALA A 6 -7.20 -17.74 -1.87
N PHE A 7 -7.19 -17.97 -0.56
CA PHE A 7 -6.08 -18.62 0.13
C PHE A 7 -6.58 -19.70 1.08
N THR A 8 -5.73 -20.69 1.30
CA THR A 8 -5.89 -21.75 2.29
C THR A 8 -5.31 -21.32 3.64
N PRO A 9 -5.72 -21.94 4.76
CA PRO A 9 -5.32 -21.51 6.11
C PRO A 9 -3.81 -21.47 6.37
N ASP A 10 -2.99 -22.23 5.63
CA ASP A 10 -1.52 -22.19 5.71
C ASP A 10 -0.95 -20.78 5.46
N LYS A 11 -1.64 -19.95 4.65
CA LYS A 11 -1.21 -18.59 4.37
C LYS A 11 -1.30 -17.65 5.57
N ILE A 12 -2.12 -17.98 6.57
CA ILE A 12 -2.23 -17.18 7.79
C ILE A 12 -0.91 -17.20 8.56
N GLY A 13 -0.28 -18.38 8.70
CA GLY A 13 1.03 -18.51 9.37
C GLY A 13 2.11 -17.69 8.64
N LEU A 14 2.14 -17.76 7.32
CA LEU A 14 3.07 -16.98 6.50
C LEU A 14 2.82 -15.47 6.61
N ALA A 15 1.56 -15.06 6.64
CA ALA A 15 1.19 -13.65 6.82
C ALA A 15 1.69 -13.13 8.17
N LEU A 16 1.63 -13.92 9.24
CA LEU A 16 2.14 -13.54 10.56
C LEU A 16 3.67 -13.34 10.57
N ILE A 17 4.42 -14.07 9.74
CA ILE A 17 5.88 -13.90 9.62
C ILE A 17 6.22 -12.55 8.99
N VAL A 18 5.49 -12.15 7.94
CA VAL A 18 5.74 -10.88 7.24
C VAL A 18 5.02 -9.68 7.86
N LEU A 19 4.03 -9.93 8.73
CA LEU A 19 3.21 -8.90 9.37
C LEU A 19 4.02 -7.82 10.08
N PRO A 20 5.09 -8.11 10.85
CA PRO A 20 5.86 -7.07 11.54
C PRO A 20 6.43 -6.01 10.59
N LEU A 21 6.89 -6.42 9.40
CA LEU A 21 7.40 -5.50 8.39
C LEU A 21 6.30 -4.56 7.87
N PHE A 22 5.11 -5.12 7.62
CA PHE A 22 3.95 -4.33 7.20
C PHE A 22 3.43 -3.43 8.32
N VAL A 23 3.48 -3.86 9.58
CA VAL A 23 3.10 -3.05 10.73
C VAL A 23 3.98 -1.81 10.83
N ILE A 24 5.31 -1.96 10.73
CA ILE A 24 6.24 -0.83 10.76
C ILE A 24 5.86 0.20 9.69
N TYR A 25 5.65 -0.25 8.46
CA TYR A 25 5.30 0.64 7.35
C TYR A 25 3.92 1.29 7.51
N PHE A 26 2.86 0.50 7.68
CA PHE A 26 1.49 1.02 7.66
C PHE A 26 1.12 1.79 8.92
N VAL A 27 1.75 1.51 10.06
CA VAL A 27 1.62 2.35 11.25
C VAL A 27 2.27 3.71 11.02
N ALA A 28 3.52 3.75 10.54
CA ALA A 28 4.19 5.01 10.21
C ALA A 28 3.40 5.81 9.15
N ASN A 29 2.88 5.11 8.13
CA ASN A 29 2.03 5.70 7.11
C ASN A 29 0.75 6.32 7.69
N SER A 30 0.06 5.57 8.55
CA SER A 30 -1.18 6.03 9.20
C SER A 30 -0.93 7.24 10.11
N VAL A 31 0.18 7.25 10.86
CA VAL A 31 0.59 8.42 11.65
C VAL A 31 0.87 9.61 10.74
N ALA A 32 1.58 9.42 9.63
CA ALA A 32 1.91 10.51 8.72
C ALA A 32 0.68 11.12 8.03
N VAL A 33 -0.28 10.29 7.61
CA VAL A 33 -1.52 10.73 6.97
C VAL A 33 -2.46 11.45 7.95
N ASN A 34 -2.49 11.03 9.21
CA ASN A 34 -3.50 11.49 10.17
C ASN A 34 -2.99 12.56 11.14
N VAL A 35 -1.77 12.44 11.67
CA VAL A 35 -1.23 13.33 12.70
C VAL A 35 -0.58 14.57 12.09
N PHE A 36 0.30 14.40 11.08
CA PHE A 36 1.02 15.52 10.49
C PHE A 36 0.19 16.31 9.48
N ASN A 37 -0.77 15.67 8.82
CA ASN A 37 -1.49 16.25 7.67
C ASN A 37 -2.98 16.50 7.95
N ARG A 38 -3.33 16.90 9.17
CA ARG A 38 -4.70 17.28 9.55
C ARG A 38 -5.00 18.73 9.18
N VAL A 39 -5.05 19.02 7.89
CA VAL A 39 -5.35 20.36 7.36
C VAL A 39 -6.70 20.37 6.67
N THR A 40 -7.54 21.38 6.92
CA THR A 40 -8.79 21.58 6.17
C THR A 40 -8.50 22.49 4.99
N ILE A 41 -8.43 21.91 3.79
CA ILE A 41 -8.15 22.65 2.56
C ILE A 41 -9.48 23.17 1.98
N GLY A 42 -9.63 24.49 1.88
CA GLY A 42 -10.81 25.12 1.27
C GLY A 42 -12.14 24.78 1.95
N GLY A 43 -12.13 24.51 3.26
CA GLY A 43 -13.34 24.10 4.02
C GLY A 43 -13.85 22.69 3.70
N ARG A 44 -13.19 21.94 2.80
CA ARG A 44 -13.65 20.63 2.32
C ARG A 44 -12.63 19.56 2.66
N GLU A 45 -12.88 18.83 3.75
CA GLU A 45 -11.92 17.87 4.29
C GLU A 45 -11.64 16.67 3.36
N TRP A 46 -12.58 16.31 2.48
CA TRP A 46 -12.38 15.24 1.50
C TRP A 46 -11.30 15.57 0.47
N ILE A 47 -11.06 16.86 0.19
CA ILE A 47 -9.98 17.31 -0.70
C ILE A 47 -8.62 16.97 -0.10
N ASN A 48 -8.47 17.20 1.21
CA ASN A 48 -7.24 16.80 1.91
C ASN A 48 -7.06 15.27 1.86
N THR A 49 -8.11 14.49 2.13
CA THR A 49 -8.02 13.02 2.02
C THR A 49 -7.64 12.58 0.60
N ALA A 50 -8.18 13.21 -0.45
CA ALA A 50 -7.86 12.88 -1.83
C ALA A 50 -6.40 13.22 -2.18
N LEU A 51 -5.90 14.38 -1.75
CA LEU A 51 -4.50 14.77 -1.93
C LEU A 51 -3.58 13.82 -1.18
N LEU A 52 -3.89 13.49 0.07
CA LEU A 52 -3.09 12.54 0.84
C LEU A 52 -3.08 11.16 0.20
N ALA A 53 -4.22 10.68 -0.29
CA ALA A 53 -4.28 9.41 -1.01
C ALA A 53 -3.41 9.42 -2.29
N PHE A 54 -3.42 10.53 -3.03
CA PHE A 54 -2.60 10.71 -4.22
C PHE A 54 -1.10 10.75 -3.88
N PHE A 55 -0.69 11.61 -2.94
CA PHE A 55 0.71 11.73 -2.52
C PHE A 55 1.22 10.45 -1.86
N ASN A 56 0.36 9.70 -1.18
CA ASN A 56 0.71 8.40 -0.61
C ASN A 56 1.08 7.37 -1.70
N ALA A 57 0.52 7.49 -2.91
CA ALA A 57 0.80 6.62 -4.04
C ALA A 57 1.76 7.21 -5.07
N LEU A 58 2.25 8.44 -4.86
CA LEU A 58 3.03 9.17 -5.85
C LEU A 58 4.37 8.48 -6.16
N GLY A 59 5.06 7.96 -5.14
CA GLY A 59 6.31 7.23 -5.33
C GLY A 59 6.16 6.03 -6.29
N PRO A 60 5.27 5.07 -5.98
CA PRO A 60 4.95 3.97 -6.89
C PRO A 60 4.47 4.44 -8.28
N LEU A 61 3.71 5.53 -8.36
CA LEU A 61 3.23 6.08 -9.63
C LEU A 61 4.38 6.55 -10.52
N VAL A 62 5.32 7.30 -9.95
CA VAL A 62 6.52 7.76 -10.66
C VAL A 62 7.34 6.58 -11.16
N LEU A 63 7.50 5.53 -10.34
CA LEU A 63 8.24 4.33 -10.74
C LEU A 63 7.57 3.57 -11.89
N VAL A 64 6.23 3.44 -11.87
CA VAL A 64 5.48 2.82 -12.98
C VAL A 64 5.63 3.66 -14.25
N ILE A 65 5.46 4.98 -14.17
CA ILE A 65 5.63 5.87 -15.32
C ILE A 65 7.05 5.75 -15.87
N ALA A 66 8.07 5.82 -15.02
CA ALA A 66 9.48 5.71 -15.42
C ALA A 66 9.71 4.42 -16.18
N GLN A 67 9.29 3.27 -15.63
CA GLN A 67 9.44 1.96 -16.24
C GLN A 67 8.80 1.88 -17.64
N TYR A 68 7.56 2.35 -17.78
CA TYR A 68 6.83 2.30 -19.05
C TYR A 68 7.38 3.29 -20.08
N VAL A 69 7.84 4.46 -19.65
CA VAL A 69 8.50 5.44 -20.55
C VAL A 69 9.81 4.88 -21.08
N THR A 70 10.66 4.29 -20.24
CA THR A 70 11.89 3.62 -20.71
C THR A 70 11.59 2.47 -21.65
N PHE A 71 10.55 1.68 -21.38
CA PHE A 71 10.16 0.58 -22.24
C PHE A 71 9.67 1.09 -23.61
N ALA A 72 8.84 2.13 -23.63
CA ALA A 72 8.36 2.74 -24.87
C ALA A 72 9.50 3.38 -25.70
N ALA A 73 10.50 3.97 -25.04
CA ALA A 73 11.61 4.65 -25.71
C ALA A 73 12.71 3.70 -26.19
N SER A 74 13.02 2.64 -25.44
CA SER A 74 14.19 1.77 -25.68
C SER A 74 13.85 0.33 -26.07
N GLY A 75 12.60 -0.11 -25.87
CA GLY A 75 12.22 -1.52 -25.97
C GLY A 75 12.71 -2.39 -24.80
N HIS A 76 13.41 -1.80 -23.83
CA HIS A 76 13.96 -2.50 -22.67
C HIS A 76 13.39 -1.97 -21.35
N LEU A 77 13.36 -2.87 -20.36
CA LEU A 77 13.00 -2.55 -18.99
C LEU A 77 14.18 -1.84 -18.28
N ILE A 78 13.91 -1.02 -17.27
CA ILE A 78 14.98 -0.45 -16.43
C ILE A 78 15.80 -1.62 -15.83
N PRO A 79 17.14 -1.63 -16.00
CA PRO A 79 17.99 -2.69 -15.46
C PRO A 79 17.77 -2.88 -13.95
N GLY A 80 17.55 -4.13 -13.52
CA GLY A 80 17.29 -4.46 -12.12
C GLY A 80 15.89 -4.14 -11.60
N PHE A 81 15.03 -3.50 -12.40
CA PHE A 81 13.66 -3.12 -12.03
C PHE A 81 12.59 -3.81 -12.90
N GLY A 82 12.91 -4.99 -13.43
CA GLY A 82 11.97 -5.85 -14.14
C GLY A 82 11.31 -6.89 -13.23
N GLY A 83 10.36 -7.64 -13.82
CA GLY A 83 9.75 -8.80 -13.16
C GLY A 83 8.91 -8.42 -11.94
N ILE A 84 9.10 -9.16 -10.83
CA ILE A 84 8.22 -9.11 -9.66
C ILE A 84 8.20 -7.73 -9.00
N PHE A 85 9.32 -7.00 -8.98
CA PHE A 85 9.43 -5.67 -8.37
C PHE A 85 8.50 -4.67 -9.05
N SER A 86 8.54 -4.60 -10.38
CA SER A 86 7.69 -3.74 -11.19
C SER A 86 6.22 -4.16 -11.19
N ILE A 87 5.92 -5.46 -11.16
CA ILE A 87 4.53 -5.97 -11.16
C ILE A 87 3.82 -5.63 -9.83
N TRP A 88 4.54 -5.65 -8.72
CA TRP A 88 3.98 -5.37 -7.40
C TRP A 88 3.57 -3.91 -7.19
N LEU A 89 4.07 -2.98 -8.01
CA LEU A 89 3.68 -1.57 -7.96
C LEU A 89 2.20 -1.36 -8.30
N PHE A 90 1.61 -2.21 -9.14
CA PHE A 90 0.21 -2.08 -9.55
C PHE A 90 -0.77 -2.29 -8.37
N PRO A 91 -0.67 -3.38 -7.57
CA PRO A 91 -1.40 -3.47 -6.31
C PRO A 91 -1.12 -2.30 -5.37
N VAL A 92 0.14 -1.89 -5.22
CA VAL A 92 0.54 -0.82 -4.29
C VAL A 92 -0.10 0.52 -4.65
N LEU A 93 -0.23 0.82 -5.95
CA LEU A 93 -0.93 1.99 -6.47
C LEU A 93 -2.40 2.07 -6.03
N VAL A 94 -3.02 0.94 -5.66
CA VAL A 94 -4.39 0.89 -5.14
C VAL A 94 -4.39 0.79 -3.62
N ILE A 95 -3.49 -0.01 -3.05
CA ILE A 95 -3.39 -0.24 -1.60
C ILE A 95 -3.07 1.06 -0.85
N LEU A 96 -2.14 1.89 -1.32
CA LEU A 96 -1.74 3.10 -0.60
C LEU A 96 -2.83 4.20 -0.56
N PRO A 97 -3.55 4.49 -1.65
CA PRO A 97 -4.72 5.37 -1.58
C PRO A 97 -5.79 4.82 -0.64
N VAL A 98 -6.08 3.52 -0.71
CA VAL A 98 -7.05 2.87 0.18
C VAL A 98 -6.59 2.96 1.64
N ALA A 99 -5.30 2.75 1.92
CA ALA A 99 -4.73 2.88 3.26
C ALA A 99 -4.88 4.29 3.83
N ALA A 100 -4.67 5.32 3.00
CA ALA A 100 -4.88 6.70 3.40
C ALA A 100 -6.36 6.96 3.72
N ILE A 101 -7.29 6.49 2.88
CA ILE A 101 -8.73 6.69 3.08
C ILE A 101 -9.25 5.93 4.31
N VAL A 102 -8.91 4.65 4.44
CA VAL A 102 -9.34 3.78 5.55
C VAL A 102 -8.79 4.29 6.87
N SER A 103 -7.50 4.58 6.93
CA SER A 103 -6.90 5.10 8.17
C SER A 103 -7.51 6.43 8.58
N ARG A 104 -7.80 7.33 7.63
CA ARG A 104 -8.46 8.61 7.90
C ARG A 104 -9.88 8.43 8.44
N LYS A 105 -10.67 7.54 7.85
CA LYS A 105 -12.03 7.25 8.33
C LYS A 105 -12.01 6.72 9.77
N ILE A 106 -11.13 5.76 10.06
CA ILE A 106 -11.01 5.18 11.40
C ILE A 106 -10.48 6.21 12.39
N TYR A 107 -9.48 7.00 12.02
CA TYR A 107 -8.91 8.02 12.88
C TYR A 107 -9.94 9.08 13.28
N ARG A 108 -10.89 9.45 12.41
CA ARG A 108 -11.94 10.42 12.74
C ARG A 108 -12.86 9.95 13.86
N GLU A 109 -13.23 8.67 13.84
CA GLU A 109 -14.14 8.10 14.85
C GLU A 109 -13.40 7.73 16.15
N THR A 110 -12.12 7.36 16.06
CA THR A 110 -11.38 6.80 17.20
C THR A 110 -10.35 7.74 17.81
N SER A 111 -9.95 8.80 17.10
CA SER A 111 -8.79 9.64 17.42
C SER A 111 -7.47 8.88 17.63
N ASN A 112 -7.40 7.61 17.22
CA ASN A 112 -6.22 6.77 17.39
C ASN A 112 -5.55 6.52 16.03
N PRO A 113 -4.32 7.01 15.80
CA PRO A 113 -3.67 6.94 14.50
C PRO A 113 -3.11 5.53 14.18
N TYR A 114 -3.11 4.60 15.13
CA TYR A 114 -2.49 3.28 14.97
C TYR A 114 -3.43 2.23 14.40
N ILE A 115 -4.73 2.29 14.75
CA ILE A 115 -5.72 1.25 14.41
C ILE A 115 -5.84 1.06 12.90
N GLY A 116 -5.96 2.15 12.15
CA GLY A 116 -6.01 2.11 10.69
C GLY A 116 -4.76 1.49 10.06
N GLY A 117 -3.59 1.83 10.59
CA GLY A 117 -2.31 1.26 10.15
C GLY A 117 -2.22 -0.25 10.41
N LEU A 118 -2.65 -0.72 11.59
CA LEU A 118 -2.64 -2.14 11.94
C LEU A 118 -3.59 -2.97 11.06
N ILE A 119 -4.79 -2.45 10.77
CA ILE A 119 -5.74 -3.12 9.89
C ILE A 119 -5.18 -3.23 8.47
N MET A 120 -4.61 -2.14 7.94
CA MET A 120 -3.98 -2.16 6.62
C MET A 120 -2.75 -3.07 6.58
N ALA A 121 -1.94 -3.11 7.64
CA ALA A 121 -0.81 -4.03 7.75
C ALA A 121 -1.27 -5.49 7.66
N ALA A 122 -2.29 -5.87 8.43
CA ALA A 122 -2.83 -7.22 8.42
C ALA A 122 -3.43 -7.60 7.06
N ALA A 123 -4.21 -6.70 6.46
CA ALA A 123 -4.80 -6.93 5.14
C ALA A 123 -3.71 -7.13 4.07
N VAL A 124 -2.69 -6.29 4.05
CA VAL A 124 -1.63 -6.34 3.03
C VAL A 124 -0.68 -7.51 3.28
N ALA A 125 -0.42 -7.89 4.53
CA ALA A 125 0.29 -9.11 4.86
C ALA A 125 -0.43 -10.35 4.29
N MET A 126 -1.74 -10.43 4.45
CA MET A 126 -2.55 -11.52 3.88
C MET A 126 -2.54 -11.52 2.36
N VAL A 127 -2.69 -10.36 1.71
CA VAL A 127 -2.59 -10.22 0.25
C VAL A 127 -1.24 -10.71 -0.25
N SER A 128 -0.17 -10.34 0.45
CA SER A 128 1.21 -10.73 0.09
C SER A 128 1.44 -12.23 0.24
N ALA A 129 1.06 -12.82 1.39
CA ALA A 129 1.19 -14.24 1.65
C ALA A 129 0.38 -15.08 0.65
N SER A 130 -0.81 -14.62 0.29
CA SER A 130 -1.71 -15.29 -0.66
C SER A 130 -1.20 -15.24 -2.10
N ASN A 131 -0.46 -14.20 -2.49
CA ASN A 131 0.17 -14.10 -3.80
C ASN A 131 1.56 -14.73 -3.87
N THR A 132 2.07 -15.28 -2.76
CA THR A 132 3.35 -15.95 -2.73
C THR A 132 3.17 -17.45 -2.94
N LEU A 133 3.83 -17.98 -3.98
CA LEU A 133 3.99 -19.42 -4.14
C LEU A 133 4.89 -19.92 -3.02
N THR A 134 4.37 -20.83 -2.19
CA THR A 134 5.13 -21.48 -1.13
C THR A 134 5.13 -22.97 -1.36
N TYR A 135 6.30 -23.58 -1.32
CA TYR A 135 6.44 -25.02 -1.27
C TYR A 135 6.19 -25.43 0.17
N VAL A 136 5.11 -26.17 0.40
CA VAL A 136 4.95 -26.90 1.65
C VAL A 136 5.96 -28.04 1.58
N VAL A 137 6.97 -28.02 2.45
CA VAL A 137 7.91 -29.14 2.61
C VAL A 137 7.20 -30.27 3.32
#